data_AF-A0A2U1JRB1-F1
#
_entry.id   AF-A0A2U1JRB1-F1
#
_cell.length_a   1.000
_cell.length_b   1.000
_cell.length_c   1.000
_cell.angle_alpha   90.00
_cell.angle_beta   90.00
_cell.angle_gamma   90.00
#
_symmetry.space_group_name_H-M   'P 1'
#
loop_
_entity.id
_entity.type
_entity.pdbx_description
1 polymer ?
#
loop_
_entity_poly.entity_id
_entity_poly.type
_entity_poly.pdbx_seq_one_letter_code
_entity_poly.pdbx_strand_id
1 'polypeptide(L)'
;MDYIKVCTKDELPNNSQKVVNLDTKKIALFHYNEKISAIANACLHKAGPLGLGVVRAKYDGMYVTCPWHGWEYNIETGGAPPGYLDQQALYEVKIEGEFILISKEPIVNAHKAHHDNPLLEDLMKLKYQTSENSLNVLGISTTNMSANLPRFSTSEDALEKSLTYAQEKYGAAIKMVKLRELEFRNCEGYYSQHSHACTWPCSITQMNPHDGMTEVYESMILWADIVIVATPIRWGNASALYYKMAERLNCVQNQITISNRILVKNKLASFIITGGQDNIQQVAGQMMYFFTDLGFTFPPFSFLGWSRGWTAEDMDKNVMQFKKSQYIKRTTMEIVDNCVELLKQIKNVNSANINAPLPKPSDSLSSEIENKDMNL
;
A
#
# COMPACT_ATOMS: atom_id res chain seq x y z
N MET A 1 -24.50 30.32 -21.69
CA MET A 1 -23.37 29.37 -21.73
C MET A 1 -23.15 28.98 -23.17
N ASP A 2 -21.89 28.87 -23.58
CA ASP A 2 -21.54 28.34 -24.89
C ASP A 2 -21.60 26.80 -24.81
N TYR A 3 -22.18 26.18 -25.84
CA TYR A 3 -22.30 24.73 -25.93
C TYR A 3 -21.59 24.19 -27.18
N ILE A 4 -20.96 23.04 -27.03
CA ILE A 4 -20.21 22.37 -28.11
C ILE A 4 -20.88 21.04 -28.42
N LYS A 5 -21.10 20.76 -29.71
CA LYS A 5 -21.59 19.46 -30.18
C LYS A 5 -20.49 18.41 -30.03
N VAL A 6 -20.79 17.31 -29.36
CA VAL A 6 -19.77 16.28 -29.02
C VAL A 6 -20.04 14.92 -29.65
N CYS A 7 -21.30 14.52 -29.80
CA CYS A 7 -21.71 13.29 -30.47
C CYS A 7 -23.22 13.31 -30.78
N THR A 8 -23.70 12.27 -31.44
CA THR A 8 -25.14 12.02 -31.64
C THR A 8 -25.70 11.13 -30.53
N LYS A 9 -27.04 11.03 -30.43
CA LYS A 9 -27.72 10.13 -29.48
C LYS A 9 -27.45 8.65 -29.79
N ASP A 10 -27.41 8.28 -31.06
CA ASP A 10 -27.16 6.89 -31.48
C ASP A 10 -25.77 6.38 -31.06
N GLU A 11 -24.82 7.30 -30.89
CA GLU A 11 -23.47 7.01 -30.39
C GLU A 11 -23.41 6.82 -28.86
N LEU A 12 -24.49 7.14 -28.13
CA LEU A 12 -24.62 6.95 -26.69
C LEU A 12 -26.00 6.35 -26.33
N PRO A 13 -26.23 5.06 -26.63
CA PRO A 13 -27.48 4.38 -26.25
C PRO A 13 -27.74 4.39 -24.73
N ASN A 14 -28.98 4.17 -24.30
CA ASN A 14 -29.27 4.04 -22.87
C ASN A 14 -28.53 2.83 -22.28
N ASN A 15 -28.09 2.96 -21.02
CA ASN A 15 -27.16 2.07 -20.30
C ASN A 15 -25.75 2.00 -20.92
N SER A 16 -25.27 3.11 -21.46
CA SER A 16 -23.93 3.22 -22.01
C SER A 16 -23.22 4.50 -21.56
N GLN A 17 -21.93 4.57 -21.89
CA GLN A 17 -21.04 5.66 -21.54
C GLN A 17 -20.03 5.87 -22.66
N LYS A 18 -19.58 7.12 -22.84
CA LYS A 18 -18.64 7.50 -23.90
C LYS A 18 -17.72 8.61 -23.43
N VAL A 19 -16.44 8.53 -23.79
CA VAL A 19 -15.50 9.64 -23.63
C VAL A 19 -15.54 10.49 -24.90
N VAL A 20 -15.72 11.80 -24.73
CA VAL A 20 -15.74 12.79 -25.82
C VAL A 20 -14.73 13.90 -25.57
N ASN A 21 -14.27 14.53 -26.66
CA ASN A 21 -13.39 15.69 -26.58
C ASN A 21 -14.22 16.97 -26.53
N LEU A 22 -13.93 17.82 -25.55
CA LEU A 22 -14.47 19.17 -25.38
C LEU A 22 -13.29 20.15 -25.43
N ASP A 23 -12.99 20.67 -26.62
CA ASP A 23 -11.73 21.37 -26.91
C ASP A 23 -10.51 20.53 -26.50
N THR A 24 -9.78 20.94 -25.46
CA THR A 24 -8.61 20.22 -24.92
C THR A 24 -8.94 19.32 -23.73
N LYS A 25 -10.20 19.30 -23.26
CA LYS A 25 -10.66 18.52 -22.11
C LYS A 25 -11.33 17.23 -22.59
N LYS A 26 -11.15 16.13 -21.84
CA LYS A 26 -11.93 14.89 -22.04
C LYS A 26 -13.09 14.84 -21.06
N ILE A 27 -14.29 14.57 -21.56
CA ILE A 27 -15.54 14.49 -20.79
C ILE A 27 -16.09 13.07 -20.86
N ALA A 28 -16.51 12.54 -19.72
CA ALA A 28 -17.22 11.27 -19.63
C ALA A 28 -18.73 11.55 -19.69
N LEU A 29 -19.36 11.10 -20.77
CA LEU A 29 -20.80 11.08 -20.94
C LEU A 29 -21.36 9.76 -20.41
N PHE A 30 -22.48 9.83 -19.72
CA PHE A 30 -23.22 8.68 -19.23
C PHE A 30 -24.68 8.80 -19.62
N HIS A 31 -25.25 7.75 -20.18
CA HIS A 31 -26.68 7.67 -20.48
C HIS A 31 -27.27 6.49 -19.70
N TYR A 32 -27.91 6.78 -18.57
CA TYR A 32 -28.53 5.80 -17.69
C TYR A 32 -29.88 6.29 -17.23
N ASN A 33 -30.84 5.38 -17.07
CA ASN A 33 -32.22 5.71 -16.69
C ASN A 33 -32.85 6.77 -17.61
N GLU A 34 -32.57 6.71 -18.92
CA GLU A 34 -33.05 7.68 -19.93
C GLU A 34 -32.57 9.12 -19.70
N LYS A 35 -31.54 9.32 -18.86
CA LYS A 35 -30.94 10.61 -18.56
C LYS A 35 -29.49 10.63 -19.01
N ILE A 36 -29.11 11.70 -19.72
CA ILE A 36 -27.73 11.94 -20.13
C ILE A 36 -27.08 12.93 -19.14
N SER A 37 -25.91 12.56 -18.66
CA SER A 37 -25.10 13.36 -17.73
C SER A 37 -23.63 13.40 -18.18
N ALA A 38 -22.90 14.40 -17.71
CA ALA A 38 -21.53 14.67 -18.14
C ALA A 38 -20.65 15.14 -16.98
N ILE A 39 -19.57 14.42 -16.69
CA ILE A 39 -18.55 14.86 -15.74
C ILE A 39 -17.17 14.84 -16.40
N ALA A 40 -16.18 15.56 -15.85
CA ALA A 40 -14.82 15.47 -16.35
C ALA A 40 -14.30 14.02 -16.31
N ASN A 41 -13.66 13.56 -17.39
CA ASN A 41 -13.21 12.17 -17.52
C ASN A 41 -12.06 11.81 -16.55
N ALA A 42 -11.19 12.77 -16.26
CA ALA A 42 -10.03 12.55 -15.41
C ALA A 42 -10.43 12.53 -13.92
N CYS A 43 -10.37 11.36 -13.28
CA CYS A 43 -10.57 11.22 -11.84
C CYS A 43 -9.60 12.12 -11.05
N LEU A 44 -10.09 12.82 -10.01
CA LEU A 44 -9.32 13.79 -9.21
C LEU A 44 -8.10 13.19 -8.49
N HIS A 45 -7.99 11.87 -8.45
CA HIS A 45 -6.95 11.17 -7.71
C HIS A 45 -5.67 11.03 -8.51
N LYS A 46 -5.75 10.36 -9.66
CA LYS A 46 -4.61 10.10 -10.55
C LYS A 46 -4.99 10.18 -12.03
N ALA A 47 -6.02 10.95 -12.35
CA ALA A 47 -6.52 11.13 -13.71
C ALA A 47 -7.00 9.83 -14.40
N GLY A 48 -7.40 8.82 -13.61
CA GLY A 48 -7.99 7.61 -14.15
C GLY A 48 -9.27 7.90 -14.97
N PRO A 49 -9.51 7.18 -16.07
CA PRO A 49 -10.55 7.49 -17.05
C PRO A 49 -11.94 7.03 -16.56
N LEU A 50 -12.74 7.97 -16.03
CA LEU A 50 -14.07 7.67 -15.49
C LEU A 50 -15.02 7.12 -16.56
N GLY A 51 -14.91 7.53 -17.82
CA GLY A 51 -15.72 6.99 -18.91
C GLY A 51 -15.47 5.51 -19.23
N LEU A 52 -14.40 4.92 -18.67
CA LEU A 52 -14.13 3.47 -18.74
C LEU A 52 -14.46 2.75 -17.43
N GLY A 53 -14.98 3.47 -16.44
CA GLY A 53 -15.35 2.93 -15.13
C GLY A 53 -16.63 2.09 -15.18
N VAL A 54 -16.88 1.33 -14.11
CA VAL A 54 -18.12 0.55 -14.01
C VAL A 54 -19.20 1.42 -13.37
N VAL A 55 -20.33 1.60 -14.05
CA VAL A 55 -21.49 2.31 -13.50
C VAL A 55 -22.44 1.35 -12.81
N ARG A 56 -22.86 1.66 -11.58
CA ARG A 56 -23.84 0.88 -10.80
C ARG A 56 -24.78 1.78 -10.01
N ALA A 57 -25.99 1.29 -9.78
CA ALA A 57 -26.89 1.86 -8.78
C ALA A 57 -26.31 1.61 -7.37
N LYS A 58 -26.00 2.67 -6.64
CA LYS A 58 -25.46 2.65 -5.28
C LYS A 58 -25.93 3.88 -4.51
N TYR A 59 -25.97 3.77 -3.18
CA TYR A 59 -26.31 4.88 -2.29
C TYR A 59 -27.66 5.51 -2.67
N ASP A 60 -27.65 6.71 -3.24
CA ASP A 60 -28.79 7.53 -3.64
C ASP A 60 -28.90 7.73 -5.17
N GLY A 61 -28.11 7.03 -5.99
CA GLY A 61 -28.12 7.24 -7.44
C GLY A 61 -27.25 6.28 -8.25
N MET A 62 -26.82 6.73 -9.43
CA MET A 62 -25.92 6.00 -10.31
C MET A 62 -24.49 6.52 -10.10
N TYR A 63 -23.58 5.60 -9.78
CA TYR A 63 -22.19 5.93 -9.48
C TYR A 63 -21.26 5.24 -10.46
N VAL A 64 -20.29 5.99 -10.99
CA VAL A 64 -19.18 5.43 -11.76
C VAL A 64 -18.03 5.13 -10.82
N THR A 65 -17.52 3.90 -10.86
CA THR A 65 -16.33 3.46 -10.15
C THR A 65 -15.12 3.58 -11.08
N CYS A 66 -14.17 4.45 -10.73
CA CYS A 66 -12.91 4.67 -11.47
C CYS A 66 -12.15 3.34 -11.64
N PRO A 67 -11.73 2.97 -12.86
CA PRO A 67 -11.16 1.66 -13.13
C PRO A 67 -9.76 1.46 -12.51
N TRP A 68 -9.07 2.53 -12.14
CA TRP A 68 -7.70 2.45 -11.60
C TRP A 68 -7.64 2.17 -10.12
N HIS A 69 -8.58 2.74 -9.36
CA HIS A 69 -8.49 2.81 -7.90
C HIS A 69 -9.83 2.57 -7.22
N GLY A 70 -10.92 2.57 -7.96
CA GLY A 70 -12.24 2.38 -7.38
C GLY A 70 -12.83 3.63 -6.70
N TRP A 71 -12.26 4.82 -6.90
CA TRP A 71 -12.96 6.05 -6.49
C TRP A 71 -14.27 6.20 -7.22
N GLU A 72 -15.29 6.65 -6.51
CA GLU A 72 -16.64 6.68 -7.03
C GLU A 72 -17.14 8.12 -7.13
N TYR A 73 -17.93 8.39 -8.16
CA TYR A 73 -18.63 9.66 -8.32
C TYR A 73 -20.04 9.38 -8.83
N ASN A 74 -21.01 10.12 -8.30
CA ASN A 74 -22.35 10.15 -8.85
C ASN A 74 -22.28 10.76 -10.26
N ILE A 75 -22.77 10.04 -11.27
CA ILE A 75 -22.66 10.47 -12.67
C ILE A 75 -23.48 11.72 -12.97
N GLU A 76 -24.53 11.97 -12.20
CA GLU A 76 -25.47 13.09 -12.42
C GLU A 76 -25.10 14.36 -11.67
N THR A 77 -24.41 14.22 -10.53
CA THR A 77 -24.06 15.37 -9.68
C THR A 77 -22.55 15.63 -9.63
N GLY A 78 -21.72 14.65 -10.00
CA GLY A 78 -20.27 14.66 -9.81
C GLY A 78 -19.83 14.46 -8.35
N GLY A 79 -20.76 14.38 -7.39
CA GLY A 79 -20.42 14.24 -5.97
C GLY A 79 -19.89 12.85 -5.61
N ALA A 80 -19.01 12.78 -4.61
CA ALA A 80 -18.55 11.52 -4.05
C ALA A 80 -19.65 10.80 -3.24
N PRO A 81 -19.47 9.51 -2.90
CA PRO A 81 -20.38 8.79 -2.03
C PRO A 81 -20.58 9.44 -0.65
N PRO A 82 -21.68 9.10 0.06
CA PRO A 82 -21.90 9.56 1.42
C PRO A 82 -20.67 9.33 2.34
N GLY A 83 -20.27 10.37 3.07
CA GLY A 83 -19.09 10.36 3.95
C GLY A 83 -17.80 10.87 3.29
N TYR A 84 -17.81 11.13 1.98
CA TYR A 84 -16.70 11.73 1.24
C TYR A 84 -17.08 13.11 0.72
N LEU A 85 -16.07 13.96 0.49
CA LEU A 85 -16.26 15.38 0.14
C LEU A 85 -15.64 15.75 -1.23
N ASP A 86 -15.20 14.76 -2.01
CA ASP A 86 -14.77 15.00 -3.38
C ASP A 86 -15.96 15.40 -4.25
N GLN A 87 -15.71 16.29 -5.20
CA GLN A 87 -16.68 16.76 -6.18
C GLN A 87 -15.98 16.79 -7.54
N GLN A 88 -16.39 15.94 -8.46
CA GLN A 88 -15.93 16.01 -9.85
C GLN A 88 -16.61 17.17 -10.58
N ALA A 89 -15.93 17.75 -11.55
CA ALA A 89 -16.51 18.78 -12.39
C ALA A 89 -17.72 18.24 -13.15
N LEU A 90 -18.87 18.89 -12.99
CA LEU A 90 -20.14 18.56 -13.66
C LEU A 90 -20.38 19.55 -14.79
N TYR A 91 -20.80 19.05 -15.95
CA TYR A 91 -21.10 19.85 -17.12
C TYR A 91 -22.59 19.76 -17.45
N GLU A 92 -23.14 20.86 -17.95
CA GLU A 92 -24.53 20.86 -18.41
C GLU A 92 -24.62 20.19 -19.78
N VAL A 93 -25.61 19.31 -19.94
CA VAL A 93 -25.91 18.63 -21.21
C VAL A 93 -27.18 19.21 -21.80
N LYS A 94 -27.13 19.55 -23.09
CA LYS A 94 -28.28 19.99 -23.88
C LYS A 94 -28.47 19.08 -25.09
N ILE A 95 -29.72 18.80 -25.42
CA ILE A 95 -30.11 18.01 -26.59
C ILE A 95 -30.73 18.93 -27.62
N GLU A 96 -30.21 18.95 -28.84
CA GLU A 96 -30.78 19.68 -29.98
C GLU A 96 -30.94 18.72 -31.17
N GLY A 97 -32.17 18.28 -31.42
CA GLY A 97 -32.44 17.22 -32.40
C GLY A 97 -31.74 15.91 -32.02
N GLU A 98 -30.88 15.42 -32.91
CA GLU A 98 -30.09 14.20 -32.72
C GLU A 98 -28.73 14.44 -32.02
N PHE A 99 -28.36 15.70 -31.78
CA PHE A 99 -27.05 16.05 -31.22
C PHE A 99 -27.09 16.21 -29.70
N ILE A 100 -26.03 15.73 -29.06
CA ILE A 100 -25.70 15.99 -27.67
C ILE A 100 -24.69 17.14 -27.64
N LEU A 101 -24.99 18.17 -26.85
CA LEU A 101 -24.14 19.32 -26.63
C LEU A 101 -23.76 19.43 -25.16
N ILE A 102 -22.54 19.87 -24.88
CA ILE A 102 -22.03 20.07 -23.51
C ILE A 102 -21.64 21.54 -23.32
N SER A 103 -21.89 22.09 -22.14
CA SER A 103 -21.39 23.42 -21.77
C SER A 103 -19.86 23.47 -21.83
N LYS A 104 -19.30 24.56 -22.35
CA LYS A 104 -17.84 24.71 -22.46
C LYS A 104 -17.11 24.71 -21.11
N GLU A 105 -17.77 25.30 -20.11
CA GLU A 105 -17.31 25.34 -18.71
C GLU A 105 -18.22 24.51 -17.81
N PRO A 106 -17.68 23.98 -16.70
CA PRO A 106 -18.46 23.20 -15.76
C PRO A 106 -19.47 24.07 -15.00
N ILE A 107 -20.64 23.50 -14.71
CA ILE A 107 -21.66 24.11 -13.83
C ILE A 107 -21.37 23.86 -12.35
N VAL A 108 -20.59 22.83 -12.04
CA VAL A 108 -20.01 22.58 -10.71
C VAL A 108 -18.53 22.33 -10.90
N ASN A 109 -17.69 23.09 -10.19
CA ASN A 109 -16.24 22.95 -10.29
C ASN A 109 -15.74 21.70 -9.56
N ALA A 110 -14.63 21.15 -10.05
CA ALA A 110 -13.93 20.08 -9.37
C ALA A 110 -13.36 20.56 -8.02
N HIS A 111 -13.53 19.75 -6.99
CA HIS A 111 -12.91 19.91 -5.67
C HIS A 111 -12.44 18.55 -5.17
N LYS A 112 -11.16 18.45 -4.81
CA LYS A 112 -10.60 17.27 -4.17
C LYS A 112 -10.50 17.52 -2.67
N ALA A 113 -11.20 16.72 -1.89
CA ALA A 113 -11.16 16.80 -0.45
C ALA A 113 -9.79 16.43 0.10
N HIS A 114 -9.42 17.09 1.19
CA HIS A 114 -8.27 16.74 1.99
C HIS A 114 -8.75 15.94 3.20
N HIS A 115 -8.15 14.77 3.43
CA HIS A 115 -8.35 14.03 4.67
C HIS A 115 -7.37 14.56 5.73
N ASP A 116 -7.89 15.05 6.85
CA ASP A 116 -7.07 15.45 8.00
C ASP A 116 -6.53 14.20 8.71
N ASN A 117 -5.42 13.67 8.21
CA ASN A 117 -4.60 12.68 8.89
C ASN A 117 -3.13 13.14 8.90
N PRO A 118 -2.59 13.57 10.05
CA PRO A 118 -1.20 14.05 10.14
C PRO A 118 -0.16 13.01 9.67
N LEU A 119 -0.39 11.72 9.93
CA LEU A 119 0.53 10.66 9.49
C LEU A 119 0.53 10.54 7.96
N LEU A 120 -0.63 10.69 7.33
CA LEU A 120 -0.72 10.67 5.87
C LEU A 120 0.03 11.86 5.25
N GLU A 121 -0.08 13.04 5.86
CA GLU A 121 0.68 14.22 5.43
C GLU A 121 2.19 14.00 5.56
N ASP A 122 2.64 13.41 6.67
CA ASP A 122 4.05 13.09 6.91
C ASP A 122 4.58 12.08 5.89
N LEU A 123 3.77 11.07 5.53
CA LEU A 123 4.10 10.10 4.48
C LEU A 123 4.22 10.75 3.10
N MET A 124 3.31 11.67 2.76
CA MET A 124 3.35 12.40 1.50
C MET A 124 4.58 13.32 1.41
N LYS A 125 4.91 13.99 2.51
CA LYS A 125 6.06 14.90 2.61
C LYS A 125 7.39 14.19 2.92
N LEU A 126 7.35 12.87 3.15
CA LEU A 126 8.49 12.06 3.57
C LEU A 126 9.22 12.67 4.77
N LYS A 127 8.48 13.04 5.83
CA LYS A 127 9.07 13.57 7.07
C LYS A 127 9.75 12.45 7.86
N TYR A 128 10.96 12.07 7.45
CA TYR A 128 11.77 11.09 8.16
C TYR A 128 12.08 11.54 9.59
N GLN A 129 11.93 10.63 10.53
CA GLN A 129 12.22 10.83 11.96
C GLN A 129 13.53 10.13 12.38
N THR A 130 14.17 9.42 11.45
CA THR A 130 15.52 8.87 11.63
C THR A 130 16.57 9.96 11.46
N SER A 131 17.62 9.90 12.27
CA SER A 131 18.78 10.80 12.21
C SER A 131 20.08 10.00 12.33
N GLU A 132 21.22 10.67 12.20
CA GLU A 132 22.55 10.04 12.38
C GLU A 132 22.68 9.36 13.75
N ASN A 133 22.01 9.91 14.77
CA ASN A 133 22.10 9.44 16.16
C ASN A 133 20.84 8.68 16.63
N SER A 134 19.81 8.54 15.79
CA SER A 134 18.61 7.82 16.20
C SER A 134 18.86 6.32 16.32
N LEU A 135 18.18 5.69 17.28
CA LEU A 135 18.09 4.25 17.38
C LEU A 135 16.63 3.86 17.66
N ASN A 136 15.86 3.74 16.58
CA ASN A 136 14.45 3.39 16.61
C ASN A 136 14.28 1.94 16.13
N VAL A 137 13.76 1.06 16.99
CA VAL A 137 13.53 -0.36 16.67
C VAL A 137 12.04 -0.64 16.59
N LEU A 138 11.58 -0.99 15.40
CA LEU A 138 10.20 -1.39 15.14
C LEU A 138 10.09 -2.91 15.16
N GLY A 139 9.20 -3.43 15.99
CA GLY A 139 8.73 -4.81 15.89
C GLY A 139 7.40 -4.88 15.14
N ILE A 140 7.29 -5.80 14.18
CA ILE A 140 6.02 -6.09 13.49
C ILE A 140 5.64 -7.53 13.78
N SER A 141 4.57 -7.72 14.56
CA SER A 141 3.97 -9.04 14.79
C SER A 141 2.95 -9.35 13.72
N THR A 142 3.16 -10.47 13.04
CA THR A 142 2.29 -10.94 11.96
C THR A 142 1.47 -12.17 12.39
N THR A 143 1.43 -12.52 13.67
CA THR A 143 0.63 -13.67 14.12
C THR A 143 -0.87 -13.41 13.97
N ASN A 144 -1.59 -14.41 13.44
CA ASN A 144 -3.05 -14.36 13.30
C ASN A 144 -3.78 -14.80 14.57
N MET A 145 -3.08 -14.97 15.71
CA MET A 145 -3.72 -15.38 16.96
C MET A 145 -4.68 -14.28 17.44
N SER A 146 -5.94 -14.64 17.62
CA SER A 146 -6.99 -13.72 18.07
C SER A 146 -6.64 -13.03 19.40
N ALA A 147 -6.83 -11.72 19.45
CA ALA A 147 -6.72 -10.95 20.69
C ALA A 147 -7.78 -11.36 21.73
N ASN A 148 -8.96 -11.82 21.26
CA ASN A 148 -10.08 -12.22 22.12
C ASN A 148 -9.88 -13.61 22.77
N LEU A 149 -8.86 -14.36 22.35
CA LEU A 149 -8.52 -15.67 22.90
C LEU A 149 -7.02 -15.71 23.19
N PRO A 150 -6.58 -15.18 24.35
CA PRO A 150 -5.17 -15.02 24.64
C PRO A 150 -4.49 -16.38 24.67
N ARG A 151 -3.56 -16.57 23.72
CA ARG A 151 -2.71 -17.75 23.60
C ARG A 151 -1.26 -17.30 23.48
N PHE A 152 -0.35 -18.11 23.98
CA PHE A 152 1.07 -17.82 23.88
C PHE A 152 1.54 -17.94 22.43
N SER A 153 2.03 -16.83 21.87
CA SER A 153 2.61 -16.76 20.53
C SER A 153 4.13 -16.76 20.65
N THR A 154 4.79 -17.79 20.14
CA THR A 154 6.26 -17.91 20.19
C THR A 154 6.95 -16.80 19.39
N SER A 155 6.43 -16.44 18.22
CA SER A 155 7.00 -15.37 17.40
C SER A 155 6.86 -14.00 18.07
N GLU A 156 5.71 -13.74 18.70
CA GLU A 156 5.46 -12.46 19.40
C GLU A 156 6.27 -12.35 20.69
N ASP A 157 6.36 -13.42 21.48
CA ASP A 157 7.17 -13.43 22.72
C ASP A 157 8.66 -13.21 22.44
N ALA A 158 9.21 -13.84 21.39
CA ALA A 158 10.59 -13.55 20.97
C ALA A 158 10.73 -12.08 20.50
N LEU A 159 9.75 -11.54 19.77
CA LEU A 159 9.78 -10.15 19.32
C LEU A 159 9.74 -9.17 20.48
N GLU A 160 8.83 -9.35 21.44
CA GLU A 160 8.72 -8.53 22.64
C GLU A 160 10.04 -8.54 23.43
N LYS A 161 10.67 -9.71 23.61
CA LYS A 161 11.98 -9.82 24.25
C LYS A 161 13.10 -9.12 23.48
N SER A 162 13.12 -9.20 22.14
CA SER A 162 14.10 -8.45 21.34
C SER A 162 13.93 -6.94 21.50
N LEU A 163 12.68 -6.45 21.50
CA LEU A 163 12.40 -5.02 21.70
C LEU A 163 12.80 -4.56 23.10
N THR A 164 12.39 -5.28 24.14
CA THR A 164 12.78 -4.98 25.53
C THR A 164 14.30 -4.96 25.67
N TYR A 165 15.00 -5.93 25.10
CA TYR A 165 16.46 -5.97 25.12
C TYR A 165 17.10 -4.77 24.40
N ALA A 166 16.57 -4.38 23.24
CA ALA A 166 17.05 -3.20 22.51
C ALA A 166 16.92 -1.92 23.35
N GLN A 167 15.78 -1.76 24.04
CA GLN A 167 15.55 -0.64 24.94
C GLN A 167 16.48 -0.67 26.14
N GLU A 168 16.59 -1.80 26.84
CA GLU A 168 17.36 -1.93 28.08
C GLU A 168 18.88 -1.81 27.86
N LYS A 169 19.42 -2.44 26.81
CA LYS A 169 20.86 -2.47 26.55
C LYS A 169 21.35 -1.22 25.82
N TYR A 170 20.57 -0.72 24.85
CA TYR A 170 21.02 0.32 23.93
C TYR A 170 20.27 1.66 24.09
N GLY A 171 19.27 1.73 24.97
CA GLY A 171 18.43 2.92 25.10
C GLY A 171 17.59 3.19 23.85
N ALA A 172 17.32 2.15 23.04
CA ALA A 172 16.55 2.29 21.81
C ALA A 172 15.12 2.75 22.08
N ALA A 173 14.60 3.65 21.24
CA ALA A 173 13.16 3.87 21.18
C ALA A 173 12.51 2.67 20.48
N ILE A 174 11.41 2.15 21.03
CA ILE A 174 10.74 0.94 20.53
C ILE A 174 9.29 1.20 20.15
N LYS A 175 8.84 0.59 19.06
CA LYS A 175 7.42 0.49 18.69
C LYS A 175 7.09 -0.97 18.39
N MET A 176 5.90 -1.41 18.75
CA MET A 176 5.38 -2.75 18.44
C MET A 176 4.08 -2.60 17.68
N VAL A 177 4.08 -2.99 16.41
CA VAL A 177 2.90 -2.99 15.55
C VAL A 177 2.39 -4.42 15.43
N LYS A 178 1.15 -4.66 15.87
CA LYS A 178 0.49 -5.97 15.79
C LYS A 178 -0.49 -5.92 14.63
N LEU A 179 -0.15 -6.52 13.49
CA LEU A 179 -0.95 -6.40 12.25
C LEU A 179 -2.40 -6.88 12.42
N ARG A 180 -2.66 -7.80 13.36
CA ARG A 180 -4.01 -8.28 13.66
C ARG A 180 -4.92 -7.23 14.33
N GLU A 181 -4.34 -6.18 14.89
CA GLU A 181 -5.04 -5.06 15.55
C GLU A 181 -5.31 -3.93 14.56
N LEU A 182 -4.76 -4.02 13.34
CA LEU A 182 -4.92 -3.03 12.29
C LEU A 182 -5.95 -3.48 11.26
N GLU A 183 -6.84 -2.57 10.88
CA GLU A 183 -7.76 -2.78 9.77
C GLU A 183 -7.18 -2.15 8.50
N PHE A 184 -6.79 -2.97 7.54
CA PHE A 184 -6.32 -2.49 6.24
C PHE A 184 -6.83 -3.35 5.10
N ARG A 185 -7.03 -2.75 3.93
CA ARG A 185 -7.51 -3.45 2.72
C ARG A 185 -6.40 -4.27 2.07
N ASN A 186 -6.77 -5.31 1.32
CA ASN A 186 -5.82 -6.07 0.50
C ASN A 186 -5.27 -5.19 -0.64
N CYS A 187 -4.11 -5.55 -1.18
CA CYS A 187 -3.68 -4.97 -2.45
C CYS A 187 -4.52 -5.56 -3.57
N GLU A 188 -5.02 -4.72 -4.47
CA GLU A 188 -5.85 -5.15 -5.61
C GLU A 188 -5.05 -5.19 -6.93
N GLY A 189 -3.72 -5.03 -6.86
CA GLY A 189 -2.86 -5.11 -8.04
C GLY A 189 -2.99 -3.91 -8.98
N TYR A 190 -3.26 -2.71 -8.46
CA TYR A 190 -3.46 -1.49 -9.28
C TYR A 190 -2.28 -1.19 -10.22
N TYR A 191 -1.06 -1.54 -9.84
CA TYR A 191 0.10 -1.42 -10.73
C TYR A 191 -0.10 -2.16 -12.07
N SER A 192 -0.71 -3.34 -12.03
CA SER A 192 -0.98 -4.16 -13.22
C SER A 192 -2.14 -3.61 -14.07
N GLN A 193 -3.01 -2.78 -13.48
CA GLN A 193 -4.02 -2.03 -14.24
C GLN A 193 -3.38 -0.84 -14.95
N HIS A 194 -2.57 -0.08 -14.21
CA HIS A 194 -1.79 1.04 -14.74
C HIS A 194 -0.63 1.38 -13.79
N SER A 195 0.56 1.65 -14.33
CA SER A 195 1.75 1.92 -13.51
C SER A 195 1.55 3.13 -12.56
N HIS A 196 0.93 4.20 -13.04
CA HIS A 196 0.61 5.39 -12.25
C HIS A 196 -0.52 5.17 -11.23
N ALA A 197 -1.19 4.02 -11.27
CA ALA A 197 -2.19 3.65 -10.27
C ALA A 197 -1.55 3.08 -8.98
N CYS A 198 -0.29 2.65 -9.00
CA CYS A 198 0.42 2.35 -7.76
C CYS A 198 1.17 3.59 -7.27
N THR A 199 0.68 4.24 -6.23
CA THR A 199 1.23 5.53 -5.76
C THR A 199 1.88 5.42 -4.40
N TRP A 200 2.72 6.39 -4.07
CA TRP A 200 3.15 6.63 -2.70
C TRP A 200 2.55 7.93 -2.14
N PRO A 201 1.98 7.91 -0.91
CA PRO A 201 1.58 6.72 -0.15
C PRO A 201 0.57 5.88 -0.96
N CYS A 202 0.34 4.63 -0.57
CA CYS A 202 -0.59 3.75 -1.31
C CYS A 202 -1.94 4.44 -1.54
N SER A 203 -2.47 4.40 -2.77
CA SER A 203 -3.75 5.03 -3.11
C SER A 203 -4.91 4.52 -2.26
N ILE A 204 -4.93 3.22 -1.91
CA ILE A 204 -5.91 2.65 -0.99
C ILE A 204 -5.83 3.30 0.40
N THR A 205 -4.62 3.63 0.87
CA THR A 205 -4.41 4.36 2.12
C THR A 205 -4.83 5.82 2.00
N GLN A 206 -4.67 6.43 0.82
CA GLN A 206 -5.17 7.78 0.56
C GLN A 206 -6.71 7.85 0.52
N MET A 207 -7.40 6.78 0.12
CA MET A 207 -8.87 6.71 0.13
C MET A 207 -9.45 6.73 1.54
N ASN A 208 -8.79 6.01 2.45
CA ASN A 208 -9.32 5.78 3.78
C ASN A 208 -8.30 6.26 4.81
N PRO A 209 -8.56 7.40 5.48
CA PRO A 209 -7.66 7.92 6.51
C PRO A 209 -7.47 6.96 7.71
N HIS A 210 -8.33 5.95 7.86
CA HIS A 210 -8.22 4.93 8.90
C HIS A 210 -7.61 3.60 8.42
N ASP A 211 -7.11 3.52 7.19
CA ASP A 211 -6.41 2.32 6.70
C ASP A 211 -5.13 2.09 7.53
N GLY A 212 -5.07 0.95 8.21
CA GLY A 212 -4.01 0.60 9.16
C GLY A 212 -2.61 0.52 8.55
N MET A 213 -2.48 0.43 7.22
CA MET A 213 -1.17 0.56 6.56
C MET A 213 -0.55 1.94 6.77
N THR A 214 -1.32 2.98 7.12
CA THR A 214 -0.78 4.30 7.47
C THR A 214 0.25 4.18 8.61
N GLU A 215 -0.09 3.44 9.67
CA GLU A 215 0.79 3.21 10.81
C GLU A 215 2.01 2.38 10.41
N VAL A 216 1.79 1.32 9.61
CA VAL A 216 2.89 0.47 9.11
C VAL A 216 3.88 1.29 8.29
N TYR A 217 3.40 2.09 7.34
CA TYR A 217 4.26 2.93 6.51
C TYR A 217 5.00 3.98 7.33
N GLU A 218 4.32 4.67 8.24
CA GLU A 218 4.98 5.69 9.07
C GLU A 218 6.07 5.06 9.93
N SER A 219 5.72 3.97 10.61
CA SER A 219 6.63 3.31 11.53
C SER A 219 7.81 2.70 10.78
N MET A 220 7.58 2.04 9.65
CA MET A 220 8.61 1.34 8.89
C MET A 220 9.49 2.27 8.06
N ILE A 221 8.91 3.26 7.39
CA ILE A 221 9.61 4.10 6.41
C ILE A 221 10.12 5.39 7.04
N LEU A 222 9.34 6.06 7.88
CA LEU A 222 9.72 7.35 8.44
C LEU A 222 10.42 7.21 9.78
N TRP A 223 9.95 6.32 10.66
CA TRP A 223 10.40 6.26 12.05
C TRP A 223 11.54 5.28 12.32
N ALA A 224 11.46 4.04 11.86
CA ALA A 224 12.37 2.96 12.27
C ALA A 224 13.77 3.07 11.66
N ASP A 225 14.79 2.73 12.43
CA ASP A 225 16.14 2.43 11.94
C ASP A 225 16.34 0.93 11.70
N ILE A 226 15.77 0.12 12.60
CA ILE A 226 15.77 -1.34 12.53
C ILE A 226 14.33 -1.82 12.54
N VAL A 227 14.00 -2.75 11.64
CA VAL A 227 12.69 -3.40 11.55
C VAL A 227 12.85 -4.90 11.82
N ILE A 228 12.21 -5.40 12.87
CA ILE A 228 12.18 -6.82 13.20
C ILE A 228 10.77 -7.36 12.91
N VAL A 229 10.64 -8.21 11.89
CA VAL A 229 9.36 -8.83 11.54
C VAL A 229 9.28 -10.23 12.14
N ALA A 230 8.26 -10.48 12.96
CA ALA A 230 8.02 -11.77 13.57
C ALA A 230 6.82 -12.47 12.94
N THR A 231 7.02 -13.69 12.46
CA THR A 231 6.00 -14.46 11.76
C THR A 231 5.94 -15.92 12.20
N PRO A 232 4.74 -16.47 12.44
CA PRO A 232 4.56 -17.90 12.51
C PRO A 232 4.62 -18.52 11.10
N ILE A 233 5.15 -19.73 11.00
CA ILE A 233 5.06 -20.54 9.79
C ILE A 233 3.67 -21.17 9.69
N ARG A 234 3.01 -21.00 8.54
CA ARG A 234 1.71 -21.60 8.20
C ARG A 234 1.84 -22.21 6.81
N TRP A 235 1.65 -23.53 6.71
CA TRP A 235 1.78 -24.26 5.45
C TRP A 235 3.09 -23.94 4.70
N GLY A 236 4.21 -23.96 5.44
CA GLY A 236 5.55 -23.69 4.89
C GLY A 236 5.85 -22.24 4.52
N ASN A 237 4.93 -21.30 4.78
CA ASN A 237 5.05 -19.89 4.43
C ASN A 237 4.92 -18.99 5.65
N ALA A 238 5.25 -17.70 5.50
CA ALA A 238 4.92 -16.69 6.50
C ALA A 238 3.38 -16.58 6.69
N SER A 239 2.95 -15.89 7.74
CA SER A 239 1.52 -15.73 8.00
C SER A 239 0.77 -14.96 6.89
N ALA A 240 -0.53 -15.19 6.77
CA ALA A 240 -1.35 -14.43 5.82
C ALA A 240 -1.32 -12.91 6.08
N LEU A 241 -1.20 -12.46 7.34
CA LEU A 241 -1.07 -11.04 7.66
C LEU A 241 0.26 -10.45 7.15
N TYR A 242 1.35 -11.23 7.17
CA TYR A 242 2.61 -10.82 6.54
C TYR A 242 2.41 -10.53 5.06
N TYR A 243 1.81 -11.46 4.31
CA TYR A 243 1.60 -11.27 2.86
C TYR A 243 0.65 -10.10 2.57
N LYS A 244 -0.42 -9.96 3.34
CA LYS A 244 -1.34 -8.82 3.20
C LYS A 244 -0.64 -7.47 3.37
N MET A 245 0.32 -7.37 4.30
CA MET A 245 1.18 -6.19 4.47
C MET A 245 2.18 -6.06 3.31
N ALA A 246 2.89 -7.13 2.98
CA ALA A 246 3.93 -7.15 1.94
C ALA A 246 3.38 -6.73 0.56
N GLU A 247 2.21 -7.24 0.18
CA GLU A 247 1.54 -6.86 -1.06
C GLU A 247 1.22 -5.36 -1.15
N ARG A 248 0.92 -4.72 0.00
CA ARG A 248 0.67 -3.27 0.08
C ARG A 248 1.98 -2.46 0.03
N LEU A 249 3.09 -3.04 0.50
CA LEU A 249 4.44 -2.46 0.37
C LEU A 249 4.98 -2.46 -1.07
N ASN A 250 4.31 -3.09 -2.04
CA ASN A 250 4.64 -2.92 -3.47
C ASN A 250 4.67 -1.46 -3.91
N CYS A 251 3.89 -0.57 -3.28
CA CYS A 251 3.96 0.86 -3.56
C CYS A 251 5.31 1.50 -3.23
N VAL A 252 6.04 0.96 -2.25
CA VAL A 252 7.40 1.36 -1.86
C VAL A 252 8.39 0.91 -2.93
N GLN A 253 8.34 -0.37 -3.31
CA GLN A 253 9.17 -0.96 -4.37
C GLN A 253 8.99 -0.19 -5.68
N ASN A 254 7.73 0.07 -6.07
CA ASN A 254 7.42 0.76 -7.30
C ASN A 254 7.97 2.19 -7.35
N GLN A 255 8.21 2.87 -6.23
CA GLN A 255 8.88 4.19 -6.27
C GLN A 255 10.27 4.12 -6.88
N ILE A 256 10.96 2.99 -6.74
CA ILE A 256 12.26 2.77 -7.34
C ILE A 256 12.09 2.64 -8.87
N THR A 257 11.19 1.77 -9.30
CA THR A 257 10.93 1.47 -10.72
C THR A 257 10.37 2.66 -11.50
N ILE A 258 9.34 3.35 -10.99
CA ILE A 258 8.59 4.36 -11.75
C ILE A 258 8.94 5.80 -11.41
N SER A 259 9.59 6.04 -10.26
CA SER A 259 9.94 7.38 -9.78
C SER A 259 11.43 7.56 -9.51
N ASN A 260 12.26 6.53 -9.76
CA ASN A 260 13.68 6.49 -9.44
C ASN A 260 13.99 6.97 -8.00
N ARG A 261 13.13 6.57 -7.05
CA ARG A 261 13.14 7.08 -5.68
C ARG A 261 13.16 5.93 -4.68
N ILE A 262 14.27 5.81 -3.97
CA ILE A 262 14.43 4.87 -2.86
C ILE A 262 13.86 5.51 -1.58
N LEU A 263 12.85 4.87 -0.99
CA LEU A 263 12.23 5.35 0.25
C LEU A 263 12.91 4.82 1.52
N VAL A 264 13.42 3.58 1.47
CA VAL A 264 14.13 2.93 2.58
C VAL A 264 15.62 3.29 2.48
N LYS A 265 16.11 4.09 3.44
CA LYS A 265 17.48 4.62 3.41
C LYS A 265 18.20 4.27 4.70
N ASN A 266 19.29 3.51 4.60
CA ASN A 266 20.15 3.15 5.72
C ASN A 266 19.41 2.45 6.87
N LYS A 267 18.42 1.61 6.54
CA LYS A 267 17.62 0.86 7.51
C LYS A 267 17.95 -0.62 7.45
N LEU A 268 17.85 -1.28 8.60
CA LEU A 268 18.06 -2.70 8.72
C LEU A 268 16.75 -3.46 8.88
N ALA A 269 16.74 -4.70 8.39
CA ALA A 269 15.70 -5.66 8.69
C ALA A 269 16.30 -6.95 9.30
N SER A 270 15.54 -7.58 10.19
CA SER A 270 15.81 -8.91 10.73
C SER A 270 14.50 -9.66 10.98
N PHE A 271 14.56 -10.98 11.10
CA PHE A 271 13.37 -11.82 11.09
C PHE A 271 13.31 -12.79 12.27
N ILE A 272 12.13 -12.94 12.86
CA ILE A 272 11.84 -13.96 13.87
C ILE A 272 10.83 -14.92 13.25
N ILE A 273 11.26 -16.15 12.97
CA ILE A 273 10.47 -17.13 12.22
C ILE A 273 10.26 -18.34 13.11
N THR A 274 9.01 -18.60 13.50
CA THR A 274 8.68 -19.71 14.40
C THR A 274 7.67 -20.66 13.78
N GLY A 275 7.92 -21.95 13.85
CA GLY A 275 7.06 -23.00 13.32
C GLY A 275 7.06 -24.22 14.24
N GLY A 276 6.15 -25.15 13.96
CA GLY A 276 6.13 -26.44 14.65
C GLY A 276 7.15 -27.42 14.09
N GLN A 277 7.16 -27.61 12.76
CA GLN A 277 7.88 -28.71 12.09
C GLN A 277 9.07 -28.27 11.23
N ASP A 278 8.88 -27.39 10.24
CA ASP A 278 9.95 -27.05 9.28
C ASP A 278 9.71 -25.69 8.55
N ASN A 279 10.50 -25.42 7.50
CA ASN A 279 10.43 -24.32 6.51
C ASN A 279 11.05 -22.97 6.93
N ILE A 280 11.83 -22.92 8.02
CA ILE A 280 12.45 -21.67 8.49
C ILE A 280 13.27 -21.00 7.37
N GLN A 281 14.19 -21.73 6.74
CA GLN A 281 15.10 -21.17 5.73
C GLN A 281 14.37 -20.71 4.47
N GLN A 282 13.32 -21.43 4.06
CA GLN A 282 12.47 -21.04 2.93
C GLN A 282 11.77 -19.71 3.21
N VAL A 283 11.14 -19.59 4.38
CA VAL A 283 10.46 -18.36 4.79
C VAL A 283 11.46 -17.21 4.92
N ALA A 284 12.62 -17.45 5.52
CA ALA A 284 13.69 -16.46 5.63
C ALA A 284 14.14 -15.97 4.25
N GLY A 285 14.39 -16.88 3.31
CA GLY A 285 14.79 -16.54 1.93
C GLY A 285 13.77 -15.65 1.22
N GLN A 286 12.48 -15.97 1.32
CA GLN A 286 11.42 -15.15 0.73
C GLN A 286 11.33 -13.76 1.36
N MET A 287 11.38 -13.67 2.69
CA MET A 287 11.33 -12.39 3.40
C MET A 287 12.56 -11.53 3.12
N MET A 288 13.75 -12.12 3.13
CA MET A 288 15.01 -11.43 2.82
C MET A 288 15.01 -10.90 1.38
N TYR A 289 14.60 -11.70 0.40
CA TYR A 289 14.47 -11.24 -0.98
C TYR A 289 13.53 -10.03 -1.08
N PHE A 290 12.34 -10.13 -0.48
CA PHE A 290 11.37 -9.05 -0.53
C PHE A 290 11.88 -7.75 0.12
N PHE A 291 12.45 -7.84 1.32
CA PHE A 291 12.90 -6.64 2.05
C PHE A 291 14.15 -6.01 1.42
N THR A 292 15.05 -6.77 0.79
CA THR A 292 16.17 -6.16 0.06
C THR A 292 15.70 -5.42 -1.18
N ASP A 293 14.67 -5.93 -1.87
CA ASP A 293 14.07 -5.25 -3.03
C ASP A 293 13.37 -3.92 -2.65
N LEU A 294 12.97 -3.77 -1.38
CA LEU A 294 12.49 -2.50 -0.84
C LEU A 294 13.62 -1.52 -0.47
N GLY A 295 14.87 -1.99 -0.36
CA GLY A 295 16.05 -1.20 0.02
C GLY A 295 16.57 -1.44 1.44
N PHE A 296 16.09 -2.44 2.17
CA PHE A 296 16.66 -2.79 3.48
C PHE A 296 18.01 -3.49 3.34
N THR A 297 18.87 -3.25 4.34
CA THR A 297 20.12 -3.99 4.52
C THR A 297 19.96 -5.03 5.63
N PHE A 298 20.73 -6.12 5.58
CA PHE A 298 20.68 -7.19 6.56
C PHE A 298 22.00 -7.33 7.33
N PRO A 299 21.97 -7.46 8.67
CA PRO A 299 23.17 -7.84 9.42
C PRO A 299 23.55 -9.30 9.14
N PRO A 300 24.81 -9.72 9.38
CA PRO A 300 25.13 -11.14 9.46
C PRO A 300 24.19 -11.86 10.44
N PHE A 301 23.72 -13.05 10.08
CA PHE A 301 22.78 -13.84 10.88
C PHE A 301 21.45 -13.10 11.16
N SER A 302 20.80 -12.61 10.10
CA SER A 302 19.64 -11.71 10.13
C SER A 302 18.30 -12.35 10.52
N PHE A 303 18.30 -13.62 10.96
CA PHE A 303 17.08 -14.25 11.42
C PHE A 303 17.30 -15.23 12.57
N LEU A 304 16.30 -15.28 13.44
CA LEU A 304 16.11 -16.31 14.45
C LEU A 304 15.05 -17.29 13.94
N GLY A 305 15.39 -18.58 13.96
CA GLY A 305 14.48 -19.67 13.61
C GLY A 305 14.13 -20.56 14.80
N TRP A 306 12.85 -20.89 14.99
CA TRP A 306 12.39 -21.92 15.93
C TRP A 306 11.54 -22.97 15.22
N SER A 307 11.93 -24.23 15.35
CA SER A 307 11.13 -25.39 14.94
C SER A 307 11.51 -26.62 15.75
N ARG A 308 10.63 -27.62 15.84
CA ARG A 308 10.87 -28.89 16.55
C ARG A 308 11.18 -30.06 15.61
N GLY A 309 11.11 -29.85 14.30
CA GLY A 309 11.39 -30.87 13.30
C GLY A 309 10.17 -31.71 12.93
N TRP A 310 10.29 -32.44 11.82
CA TRP A 310 9.22 -33.28 11.26
C TRP A 310 8.62 -34.28 12.25
N THR A 311 9.45 -34.87 13.11
CA THR A 311 9.03 -35.93 14.05
C THR A 311 8.30 -35.41 15.29
N ALA A 312 8.20 -34.08 15.48
CA ALA A 312 7.61 -33.49 16.67
C ALA A 312 6.08 -33.34 16.57
N GLU A 313 5.35 -34.44 16.61
CA GLU A 313 3.88 -34.44 16.55
C GLU A 313 3.19 -34.09 17.89
N ASP A 314 3.96 -33.93 18.97
CA ASP A 314 3.46 -33.53 20.30
C ASP A 314 3.45 -32.00 20.48
N MET A 315 2.72 -31.30 19.60
CA MET A 315 2.72 -29.84 19.49
C MET A 315 2.24 -29.09 20.75
N ASP A 316 1.53 -29.77 21.66
CA ASP A 316 1.17 -29.26 22.98
C ASP A 316 2.41 -28.91 23.83
N LYS A 317 3.56 -29.55 23.58
CA LYS A 317 4.84 -29.25 24.25
C LYS A 317 5.63 -28.12 23.59
N ASN A 318 5.20 -27.61 22.44
CA ASN A 318 5.97 -26.62 21.67
C ASN A 318 6.27 -25.36 22.50
N VAL A 319 5.25 -24.78 23.11
CA VAL A 319 5.38 -23.58 23.95
C VAL A 319 6.28 -23.85 25.15
N MET A 320 6.16 -25.03 25.78
CA MET A 320 6.99 -25.39 26.92
C MET A 320 8.47 -25.46 26.54
N GLN A 321 8.79 -26.08 25.41
CA GLN A 321 10.18 -26.21 24.93
C GLN A 321 10.74 -24.85 24.51
N PHE A 322 9.94 -24.04 23.80
CA PHE A 322 10.33 -22.69 23.39
C PHE A 322 10.72 -21.84 24.60
N LYS A 323 9.89 -21.81 25.65
CA LYS A 323 10.15 -21.03 26.88
C LYS A 323 11.43 -21.46 27.61
N LYS A 324 11.76 -22.75 27.58
CA LYS A 324 12.95 -23.32 28.23
C LYS A 324 14.22 -23.21 27.39
N SER A 325 14.09 -22.92 26.09
CA SER A 325 15.20 -22.93 25.15
C SER A 325 16.21 -21.81 25.45
N GLN A 326 17.43 -22.20 25.84
CA GLN A 326 18.55 -21.27 25.99
C GLN A 326 18.97 -20.68 24.65
N TYR A 327 18.80 -21.45 23.57
CA TYR A 327 19.02 -20.98 22.21
C TYR A 327 18.10 -19.79 21.89
N ILE A 328 16.80 -19.88 22.19
CA ILE A 328 15.88 -18.76 21.93
C ILE A 328 16.23 -17.54 22.78
N LYS A 329 16.48 -17.74 24.10
CA LYS A 329 16.87 -16.63 24.98
C LYS A 329 18.09 -15.88 24.47
N ARG A 330 19.13 -16.62 24.04
CA ARG A 330 20.37 -16.06 23.52
C ARG A 330 20.16 -15.38 22.16
N THR A 331 19.57 -16.09 21.20
CA THR A 331 19.45 -15.59 19.82
C THR A 331 18.54 -14.37 19.70
N THR A 332 17.49 -14.27 20.52
CA THR A 332 16.63 -13.09 20.60
C THR A 332 17.41 -11.81 20.93
N MET A 333 18.49 -11.92 21.70
CA MET A 333 19.40 -10.82 22.03
C MET A 333 20.46 -10.62 20.92
N GLU A 334 21.06 -11.70 20.44
CA GLU A 334 22.10 -11.66 19.40
C GLU A 334 21.61 -11.00 18.10
N ILE A 335 20.35 -11.21 17.69
CA ILE A 335 19.82 -10.54 16.48
C ILE A 335 19.78 -9.01 16.64
N VAL A 336 19.50 -8.52 17.85
CA VAL A 336 19.47 -7.08 18.14
C VAL A 336 20.89 -6.53 18.13
N ASP A 337 21.82 -7.24 18.77
CA ASP A 337 23.24 -6.87 18.78
C ASP A 337 23.80 -6.74 17.36
N ASN A 338 23.54 -7.74 16.51
CA ASN A 338 23.99 -7.73 15.12
C ASN A 338 23.37 -6.57 14.32
N CYS A 339 22.07 -6.29 14.52
CA CYS A 339 21.43 -5.12 13.91
C CYS A 339 22.09 -3.81 14.37
N VAL A 340 22.23 -3.60 15.68
CA VAL A 340 22.77 -2.35 16.22
C VAL A 340 24.22 -2.14 15.76
N GLU A 341 25.03 -3.19 15.72
CA GLU A 341 26.42 -3.09 15.28
C GLU A 341 26.55 -2.74 13.80
N LEU A 342 25.75 -3.35 12.92
CA LEU A 342 25.75 -2.97 11.51
C LEU A 342 25.16 -1.58 11.29
N LEU A 343 24.15 -1.18 12.07
CA LEU A 343 23.50 0.12 11.92
C LEU A 343 24.51 1.26 12.06
N LYS A 344 25.40 1.17 13.05
CA LYS A 344 26.50 2.15 13.26
C LYS A 344 27.35 2.38 12.01
N GLN A 345 27.48 1.37 11.15
CA GLN A 345 28.29 1.44 9.93
C GLN A 345 27.50 2.04 8.77
N ILE A 346 26.20 1.71 8.64
CA ILE A 346 25.41 2.10 7.46
C ILE A 346 24.70 3.45 7.60
N LYS A 347 24.57 4.00 8.82
CA LYS A 347 23.85 5.26 9.10
C LYS A 347 24.25 6.42 8.20
N ASN A 348 25.55 6.54 7.93
CA ASN A 348 26.13 7.65 7.17
C ASN A 348 26.40 7.32 5.69
N VAL A 349 25.91 6.17 5.20
CA VAL A 349 26.01 5.83 3.79
C VAL A 349 25.17 6.81 2.99
N ASN A 350 25.77 7.46 1.99
CA ASN A 350 25.05 8.36 1.11
C ASN A 350 24.17 7.53 0.15
N SER A 351 22.88 7.44 0.48
CA SER A 351 21.92 6.68 -0.32
C SER A 351 21.62 7.28 -1.69
N ALA A 352 22.02 8.53 -1.97
CA ALA A 352 21.88 9.13 -3.30
C ALA A 352 22.75 8.44 -4.37
N ASN A 353 23.79 7.73 -3.95
CA ASN A 353 24.67 6.97 -4.86
C ASN A 353 24.19 5.53 -5.08
N ILE A 354 23.14 5.10 -4.40
CA ILE A 354 22.58 3.75 -4.54
C ILE A 354 21.65 3.76 -5.74
N ASN A 355 21.99 2.96 -6.75
CA ASN A 355 21.12 2.68 -7.88
C ASN A 355 20.58 1.27 -7.76
N ALA A 356 19.26 1.12 -7.81
CA ALA A 356 18.66 -0.20 -7.89
C ALA A 356 18.84 -0.75 -9.31
N PRO A 357 19.34 -1.98 -9.48
CA PRO A 357 19.45 -2.64 -10.78
C PRO A 357 18.09 -3.19 -11.23
N LEU A 358 17.05 -2.35 -11.19
CA LEU A 358 15.69 -2.70 -11.57
C LEU A 358 15.34 -2.15 -12.97
N PRO A 359 14.41 -2.81 -13.69
CA PRO A 359 13.93 -2.31 -14.98
C PRO A 359 13.40 -0.88 -14.85
N LYS A 360 13.71 -0.05 -15.85
CA LYS A 360 13.16 1.30 -15.99
C LYS A 360 12.04 1.30 -17.02
N PRO A 361 11.12 2.29 -16.98
CA PRO A 361 10.11 2.44 -18.03
C PRO A 361 10.72 2.53 -19.42
N SER A 362 11.89 3.17 -19.55
CA SER A 362 12.65 3.27 -20.81
C SER A 362 13.13 1.94 -21.37
N ASP A 363 13.24 0.90 -20.54
CA ASP A 363 13.70 -0.42 -20.96
C ASP A 363 12.54 -1.25 -21.58
N SER A 364 11.30 -0.77 -21.43
CA SER A 364 10.12 -1.42 -22.00
C SER A 364 9.92 -1.04 -23.46
N LEU A 365 9.88 -2.07 -24.32
CA LEU A 365 9.57 -1.95 -25.76
C LEU A 365 8.14 -1.43 -26.02
N SER A 366 7.27 -1.43 -25.01
CA SER A 366 5.90 -0.94 -25.12
C SER A 366 5.67 0.41 -24.45
N SER A 367 6.72 1.06 -23.93
CA SER A 367 6.57 2.31 -23.17
C SER A 367 6.03 3.48 -23.99
N GLU A 368 6.31 3.50 -25.30
CA GLU A 368 5.82 4.52 -26.24
C GLU A 368 4.46 4.15 -26.87
N ILE A 369 3.94 2.94 -26.64
CA ILE A 369 2.68 2.49 -27.23
C ILE A 369 1.51 3.07 -26.44
N GLU A 370 0.76 3.96 -27.07
CA GLU A 370 -0.48 4.50 -26.50
C GLU A 370 -1.60 3.44 -26.54
N ASN A 371 -2.09 3.06 -25.36
CA ASN A 371 -3.24 2.17 -25.26
C ASN A 371 -4.54 2.97 -25.42
N LYS A 372 -5.08 2.99 -26.64
CA LYS A 372 -6.33 3.69 -26.99
C LYS A 372 -7.54 3.21 -26.18
N ASP A 373 -7.54 1.94 -25.75
CA ASP A 373 -8.61 1.38 -24.93
C ASP A 373 -8.57 1.87 -23.48
N MET A 374 -7.42 2.38 -23.02
CA MET A 374 -7.27 3.01 -21.70
C MET A 374 -7.57 4.52 -21.73
N ASN A 375 -7.79 5.09 -22.92
CA ASN A 375 -8.38 6.40 -23.19
C ASN A 375 -7.98 7.53 -22.22
N LEU A 376 -6.68 7.63 -21.92
CA LEU A 376 -6.06 8.61 -21.02
C LEU A 376 -6.08 10.03 -21.58
#